data_AF-A0A7C9M7H1-F1
#
_entry.id   AF-A0A7C9M7H1-F1
#
_cell.length_a   1.000
_cell.length_b   1.000
_cell.length_c   1.000
_cell.angle_alpha   90.00
_cell.angle_beta   90.00
_cell.angle_gamma   90.00
#
_symmetry.space_group_name_H-M   'P 1'
#
loop_
_entity.id
_entity.type
_entity.pdbx_description
1 polymer ?
#
loop_
_entity_poly.entity_id
_entity_poly.type
_entity_poly.pdbx_seq_one_letter_code
_entity_poly.pdbx_strand_id
1 'polypeptide(L)'
;MAVFKDLSPLTYFGKGAAEVLVAVGWLGRNSAFTRSDVDFAFMTALVTHLQSPWQPVAAGGFHRCELCRLNEAPPSLLYQGTRFFLGSSNLFIPNDGKIFCAPSLSAHSIDAHDYRPPGIFMQAVLACPPMTSMAYRKRLLACGGGQLLPSRRAAERGKNVDGEG
;
A
#
# COMPACT_ATOMS: atom_id res chain seq x y z
N MET A 1 8.66 -5.74 11.90
CA MET A 1 7.93 -5.54 10.63
C MET A 1 8.41 -6.60 9.63
N ALA A 2 7.63 -6.98 8.62
CA ALA A 2 8.20 -7.74 7.51
C ALA A 2 9.05 -6.81 6.64
N VAL A 3 10.25 -7.24 6.23
CA VAL A 3 11.17 -6.43 5.43
C VAL A 3 11.33 -7.09 4.06
N PHE A 4 11.17 -6.31 3.01
CA PHE A 4 11.36 -6.74 1.63
C PHE A 4 12.17 -5.69 0.88
N LYS A 5 13.12 -6.15 0.05
CA LYS A 5 13.83 -5.25 -0.86
C LYS A 5 12.82 -4.67 -1.86
N ASP A 6 12.96 -3.38 -2.16
CA ASP A 6 12.16 -2.79 -3.23
C ASP A 6 12.29 -3.60 -4.52
N LEU A 7 11.14 -3.75 -5.20
CA LEU A 7 10.97 -4.51 -6.44
C LEU A 7 11.14 -6.03 -6.30
N SER A 8 11.27 -6.57 -5.08
CA SER A 8 11.25 -8.02 -4.85
C SER A 8 9.82 -8.58 -4.82
N PRO A 9 9.62 -9.88 -5.12
CA PRO A 9 8.32 -10.53 -4.95
C PRO A 9 7.82 -10.42 -3.49
N LEU A 10 6.56 -10.03 -3.31
CA LEU A 10 5.97 -9.86 -1.97
C LEU A 10 5.20 -11.10 -1.54
N THR A 11 5.76 -11.85 -0.58
CA THR A 11 5.15 -13.07 -0.04
C THR A 11 4.28 -12.84 1.20
N TYR A 12 4.16 -11.60 1.67
CA TYR A 12 3.41 -11.23 2.88
C TYR A 12 1.94 -11.69 2.84
N PHE A 13 1.30 -11.66 1.66
CA PHE A 13 -0.08 -12.07 1.46
C PHE A 13 -0.24 -13.54 1.01
N GLY A 14 0.81 -14.34 1.21
CA GLY A 14 0.86 -15.75 0.80
C GLY A 14 1.55 -15.98 -0.55
N LYS A 15 1.98 -17.22 -0.79
CA LYS A 15 2.80 -17.58 -1.96
C LYS A 15 2.08 -17.39 -3.30
N GLY A 16 0.77 -17.61 -3.37
CA GLY A 16 0.01 -17.39 -4.62
C GLY A 16 0.03 -15.93 -5.06
N ALA A 17 -0.16 -15.00 -4.11
CA ALA A 17 -0.13 -13.57 -4.39
C ALA A 17 1.26 -13.05 -4.80
N ALA A 18 2.33 -13.74 -4.40
CA ALA A 18 3.71 -13.34 -4.68
C ALA A 18 4.07 -13.38 -6.18
N GLU A 19 3.30 -14.08 -7.01
CA GLU A 19 3.52 -14.09 -8.46
C GLU A 19 3.25 -12.72 -9.11
N VAL A 20 2.31 -11.96 -8.55
CA VAL A 20 1.89 -10.65 -9.09
C VAL A 20 2.27 -9.48 -8.18
N LEU A 21 2.41 -9.71 -6.87
CA LEU A 21 2.74 -8.67 -5.91
C LEU A 21 4.23 -8.37 -5.85
N VAL A 22 4.55 -7.08 -5.88
CA VAL A 22 5.92 -6.57 -5.82
C VAL A 22 6.05 -5.61 -4.65
N ALA A 23 7.01 -5.83 -3.77
CA ALA A 23 7.21 -5.03 -2.57
C ALA A 23 7.82 -3.66 -2.90
N VAL A 24 7.26 -2.60 -2.30
CA VAL A 24 7.86 -1.25 -2.29
C VAL A 24 7.71 -0.64 -0.89
N GLY A 25 8.78 -0.09 -0.31
CA GLY A 25 8.70 0.62 0.98
C GLY A 25 8.50 -0.28 2.20
N TRP A 26 8.82 -1.58 2.08
CA TRP A 26 8.81 -2.53 3.20
C TRP A 26 10.14 -2.47 3.96
N LEU A 27 10.40 -1.31 4.55
CA LEU A 27 11.67 -0.98 5.18
C LEU A 27 11.70 -1.39 6.66
N GLY A 28 12.86 -1.82 7.11
CA GLY A 28 13.20 -2.06 8.52
C GLY A 28 14.51 -1.37 8.90
N ARG A 29 14.89 -1.45 10.17
CA ARG A 29 16.03 -0.71 10.75
C ARG A 29 17.33 -0.76 9.95
N ASN A 30 17.64 -1.90 9.33
CA ASN A 30 18.88 -2.13 8.59
C ASN A 30 18.68 -2.13 7.06
N SER A 31 17.56 -1.59 6.57
CA SER A 31 17.28 -1.58 5.12
C SER A 31 18.19 -0.59 4.40
N ALA A 32 18.80 -1.05 3.31
CA ALA A 32 19.44 -0.18 2.34
C ALA A 32 18.39 0.33 1.34
N PHE A 33 18.30 1.64 1.18
CA PHE A 33 17.38 2.28 0.24
C PHE A 33 17.99 3.59 -0.29
N THR A 34 17.52 4.01 -1.47
CA THR A 34 17.92 5.27 -2.09
C THR A 34 17.37 6.44 -1.29
N ARG A 35 18.22 7.45 -1.04
CA ARG A 35 17.80 8.71 -0.41
C ARG A 35 17.87 9.87 -1.37
N SER A 36 16.78 10.59 -1.52
CA SER A 36 16.67 11.79 -2.35
C SER A 36 15.24 12.33 -2.27
N ASP A 37 15.10 13.61 -2.58
CA ASP A 37 13.79 14.25 -2.75
C ASP A 37 12.93 13.52 -3.79
N VAL A 38 11.62 13.66 -3.63
CA VAL A 38 10.62 13.20 -4.60
C VAL A 38 9.78 14.38 -5.07
N ASP A 39 9.24 14.27 -6.27
CA ASP A 39 8.47 15.36 -6.85
C ASP A 39 7.14 15.55 -6.12
N PHE A 40 6.75 16.82 -5.96
CA PHE A 40 5.50 17.21 -5.31
C PHE A 40 4.27 16.50 -5.91
N ALA A 41 4.22 16.35 -7.24
CA ALA A 41 3.11 15.66 -7.92
C ALA A 41 2.99 14.19 -7.47
N PHE A 42 4.11 13.50 -7.26
CA PHE A 42 4.12 12.11 -6.79
C PHE A 42 3.59 12.01 -5.35
N MET A 43 4.06 12.88 -4.45
CA MET A 43 3.58 12.89 -3.06
C MET A 43 2.08 13.16 -2.98
N THR A 44 1.57 14.12 -3.75
CA THR A 44 0.14 14.42 -3.81
C THR A 44 -0.68 13.23 -4.30
N ALA A 45 -0.23 12.53 -5.34
CA ALA A 45 -0.90 11.33 -5.84
C ALA A 45 -0.86 10.18 -4.81
N LEU A 46 0.30 9.93 -4.19
CA LEU A 46 0.45 8.92 -3.14
C LEU A 46 -0.52 9.17 -1.98
N VAL A 47 -0.57 10.41 -1.49
CA VAL A 47 -1.46 10.81 -0.38
C VAL A 47 -2.93 10.66 -0.76
N THR A 48 -3.30 11.00 -1.99
CA THR A 48 -4.68 10.84 -2.49
C THR A 48 -5.11 9.36 -2.44
N HIS A 49 -4.23 8.44 -2.81
CA HIS A 49 -4.50 7.00 -2.68
C HIS A 49 -4.58 6.54 -1.21
N LEU A 50 -3.77 7.12 -0.32
CA LEU A 50 -3.79 6.80 1.11
C LEU A 50 -5.00 7.33 1.87
N GLN A 51 -5.69 8.35 1.36
CA GLN A 51 -6.94 8.84 1.95
C GLN A 51 -8.11 7.89 1.76
N SER A 52 -8.14 7.18 0.63
CA SER A 52 -9.23 6.26 0.29
C SER A 52 -8.66 4.96 -0.27
N PRO A 53 -7.90 4.21 0.55
CA PRO A 53 -7.20 3.04 0.09
C PRO A 53 -8.19 1.90 -0.15
N TRP A 54 -8.08 1.25 -1.30
CA TRP A 54 -8.70 -0.06 -1.47
C TRP A 54 -7.86 -1.10 -0.75
N GLN A 55 -8.50 -1.91 0.11
CA GLN A 55 -7.82 -2.94 0.90
C GLN A 55 -8.50 -4.31 0.68
N PRO A 56 -7.76 -5.35 0.27
CA PRO A 56 -8.29 -6.70 0.12
C PRO A 56 -8.57 -7.38 1.47
N VAL A 57 -7.78 -7.01 2.48
CA VAL A 57 -7.82 -7.57 3.83
C VAL A 57 -7.57 -6.43 4.80
N ALA A 58 -8.36 -6.35 5.88
CA ALA A 58 -8.09 -5.42 6.97
C ALA A 58 -6.85 -5.89 7.74
N ALA A 59 -5.89 -5.00 7.99
CA ALA A 59 -4.77 -5.30 8.87
C ALA A 59 -5.27 -5.46 10.32
N GLY A 60 -4.86 -6.52 11.01
CA GLY A 60 -5.20 -6.80 12.40
C GLY A 60 -4.39 -6.01 13.44
N GLY A 61 -3.77 -4.89 13.05
CA GLY A 61 -2.89 -4.10 13.92
C GLY A 61 -2.23 -2.93 13.17
N PHE A 62 -1.44 -2.15 13.91
CA PHE A 62 -0.68 -1.02 13.36
C PHE A 62 0.82 -1.34 13.34
N HIS A 63 1.42 -1.17 12.17
CA HIS A 63 2.86 -1.23 11.99
C HIS A 63 3.52 0.08 12.46
N ARG A 64 4.65 -0.05 13.15
CA ARG A 64 5.48 1.09 13.58
C ARG A 64 6.67 1.25 12.64
N CYS A 65 7.13 2.49 12.49
CA CYS A 65 8.36 2.77 11.76
C CYS A 65 9.58 2.32 12.57
N GLU A 66 10.42 1.47 11.99
CA GLU A 66 11.67 1.00 12.62
C GLU A 66 12.89 1.86 12.27
N LEU A 67 12.72 2.84 11.37
CA LEU A 67 13.75 3.80 10.95
C LEU A 67 13.86 4.98 11.91
N CYS A 68 12.76 5.35 12.59
CA CYS A 68 12.77 6.35 13.64
C CYS A 68 13.61 5.89 14.84
N ARG A 69 14.41 6.80 15.40
CA ARG A 69 15.23 6.51 16.59
C ARG A 69 14.39 6.04 17.79
N LEU A 70 13.23 6.66 17.98
CA LEU A 70 12.30 6.33 19.07
C LEU A 70 11.16 5.39 18.64
N ASN A 71 11.19 4.84 17.42
CA ASN A 71 10.14 3.97 16.85
C ASN A 71 8.71 4.57 16.83
N GLU A 72 8.60 5.91 16.75
CA GLU A 72 7.32 6.62 16.76
C GLU A 72 7.12 7.40 15.47
N ALA A 73 6.62 6.71 14.44
CA ALA A 73 5.88 7.44 13.40
C ALA A 73 4.59 7.99 14.02
N PRO A 74 4.15 9.20 13.63
CA PRO A 74 2.86 9.69 14.06
C PRO A 74 1.75 8.74 13.56
N PRO A 75 0.60 8.63 14.26
CA PRO A 75 -0.50 7.76 13.82
C PRO A 75 -1.14 8.23 12.51
N SER A 76 -0.90 9.49 12.13
CA SER A 76 -1.37 10.09 10.88
C SER A 76 -0.43 11.21 10.44
N LEU A 77 -0.45 11.53 9.14
CA LEU A 77 0.20 12.73 8.59
C LEU A 77 -0.85 13.72 8.10
N LEU A 78 -0.46 14.99 8.05
CA LEU A 78 -1.22 16.07 7.42
C LEU A 78 -0.41 16.60 6.24
N TYR A 79 -0.90 16.38 5.03
CA TYR A 79 -0.28 16.88 3.81
C TYR A 79 -1.29 17.74 3.07
N GLN A 80 -0.99 19.02 2.88
CA GLN A 80 -1.87 19.98 2.19
C GLN A 80 -3.32 19.99 2.71
N GLY A 81 -3.51 20.00 4.02
CA GLY A 81 -4.84 20.00 4.65
C GLY A 81 -5.54 18.63 4.65
N THR A 82 -4.92 17.62 4.05
CA THR A 82 -5.43 16.25 3.95
C THR A 82 -4.78 15.36 5.01
N ARG A 83 -5.61 14.72 5.84
CA ARG A 83 -5.17 13.76 6.86
C ARG A 83 -5.36 12.32 6.38
N PHE A 84 -4.39 11.46 6.66
CA PHE A 84 -4.45 10.01 6.41
C PHE A 84 -3.70 9.23 7.49
N PHE A 85 -4.11 7.99 7.74
CA PHE A 85 -3.56 7.15 8.82
C PHE A 85 -2.38 6.30 8.35
N LEU A 86 -1.43 6.09 9.26
CA LEU A 86 -0.23 5.31 9.02
C LEU A 86 -0.28 3.96 9.74
N GLY A 87 0.45 2.98 9.21
CA GLY A 87 0.69 1.69 9.85
C GLY A 87 -0.44 0.66 9.73
N SER A 88 -1.64 1.04 9.28
CA SER A 88 -2.81 0.15 9.22
C SER A 88 -3.28 -0.25 7.82
N SER A 89 -2.63 0.23 6.77
CA SER A 89 -3.07 0.01 5.39
C SER A 89 -1.90 -0.23 4.44
N ASN A 90 -2.21 -0.89 3.33
CA ASN A 90 -1.30 -1.09 2.21
C ASN A 90 -1.96 -0.57 0.94
N LEU A 91 -1.18 0.12 0.11
CA LEU A 91 -1.57 0.48 -1.25
C LEU A 91 -1.29 -0.70 -2.19
N PHE A 92 -2.15 -0.86 -3.18
CA PHE A 92 -1.98 -1.81 -4.27
C PHE A 92 -2.06 -1.04 -5.59
N ILE A 93 -0.92 -0.86 -6.25
CA ILE A 93 -0.79 -0.04 -7.45
C ILE A 93 -0.54 -0.96 -8.65
N PRO A 94 -1.56 -1.23 -9.48
CA PRO A 94 -1.43 -2.08 -10.66
C PRO A 94 -0.63 -1.38 -11.76
N ASN A 95 0.38 -2.07 -12.31
CA ASN A 95 1.20 -1.59 -13.42
C ASN A 95 1.78 -2.79 -14.21
N ASP A 96 1.57 -2.81 -15.53
CA ASP A 96 2.19 -3.75 -16.48
C ASP A 96 2.24 -5.22 -16.02
N GLY A 97 1.08 -5.76 -15.62
CA GLY A 97 0.96 -7.17 -15.22
C GLY A 97 1.49 -7.48 -13.82
N LYS A 98 1.94 -6.48 -13.07
CA LYS A 98 2.31 -6.57 -11.65
C LYS A 98 1.47 -5.61 -10.81
N ILE A 99 1.51 -5.82 -9.51
CA ILE A 99 0.85 -4.95 -8.53
C ILE A 99 1.90 -4.58 -7.49
N PHE A 100 2.33 -3.33 -7.49
CA PHE A 100 3.18 -2.82 -6.43
C PHE A 100 2.38 -2.70 -5.14
N CYS A 101 2.92 -3.22 -4.06
CA CYS A 101 2.31 -3.14 -2.75
C CYS A 101 3.21 -2.37 -1.80
N ALA A 102 2.68 -1.28 -1.25
CA ALA A 102 3.41 -0.37 -0.38
C ALA A 102 2.65 -0.12 0.93
N PRO A 103 3.28 -0.28 2.11
CA PRO A 103 2.67 0.09 3.37
C PRO A 103 2.40 1.59 3.44
N SER A 104 1.39 2.03 4.17
CA SER A 104 1.14 3.47 4.38
C SER A 104 2.31 4.19 5.04
N LEU A 105 3.12 3.48 5.83
CA LEU A 105 4.39 3.98 6.38
C LEU A 105 5.41 4.41 5.31
N SER A 106 5.23 4.05 4.04
CA SER A 106 6.07 4.55 2.95
C SER A 106 6.01 6.07 2.85
N ALA A 107 4.84 6.69 3.06
CA ALA A 107 4.70 8.15 3.06
C ALA A 107 5.53 8.81 4.16
N HIS A 108 5.51 8.24 5.36
CA HIS A 108 6.36 8.70 6.46
C HIS A 108 7.85 8.45 6.19
N SER A 109 8.20 7.33 5.56
CA SER A 109 9.58 7.04 5.21
C SER A 109 10.12 8.04 4.19
N ILE A 110 9.29 8.47 3.23
CA ILE A 110 9.65 9.53 2.28
C ILE A 110 9.85 10.86 3.02
N ASP A 111 8.88 11.24 3.86
CA ASP A 111 8.87 12.53 4.56
C ASP A 111 9.96 12.70 5.62
N ALA A 112 10.20 11.66 6.44
CA ALA A 112 11.07 11.74 7.62
C ALA A 112 12.43 11.07 7.45
N HIS A 113 12.61 10.26 6.40
CA HIS A 113 13.82 9.44 6.20
C HIS A 113 14.40 9.55 4.78
N ASP A 114 13.92 10.52 3.99
CA ASP A 114 14.32 10.79 2.60
C ASP A 114 14.24 9.57 1.68
N TYR A 115 13.43 8.57 2.04
CA TYR A 115 13.29 7.37 1.24
C TYR A 115 12.75 7.74 -0.14
N ARG A 116 13.53 7.46 -1.19
CA ARG A 116 13.11 7.61 -2.58
C ARG A 116 12.65 6.25 -3.12
N PRO A 117 11.34 6.08 -3.39
CA PRO A 117 10.84 4.86 -3.99
C PRO A 117 11.40 4.64 -5.40
N PRO A 118 11.36 3.40 -5.93
CA PRO A 118 11.76 3.12 -7.30
C PRO A 118 10.99 3.97 -8.33
N GLY A 119 11.68 4.43 -9.38
CA GLY A 119 11.08 5.27 -10.42
C GLY A 119 9.83 4.68 -11.07
N ILE A 120 9.85 3.38 -11.36
CA ILE A 120 8.71 2.66 -11.95
C ILE A 120 7.48 2.67 -11.02
N PHE A 121 7.67 2.62 -9.71
CA PHE A 121 6.59 2.73 -8.76
C PHE A 121 6.02 4.15 -8.72
N MET A 122 6.90 5.16 -8.73
CA MET A 122 6.45 6.57 -8.74
C MET A 122 5.62 6.88 -9.99
N GLN A 123 6.05 6.41 -11.15
CA GLN A 123 5.29 6.54 -12.40
C GLN A 123 3.96 5.78 -12.34
N ALA A 124 3.96 4.57 -11.79
CA ALA A 124 2.74 3.77 -11.62
C ALA A 124 1.72 4.46 -10.69
N VAL A 125 2.17 5.07 -9.60
CA VAL A 125 1.31 5.85 -8.69
C VAL A 125 0.68 7.04 -9.42
N LEU A 126 1.48 7.80 -10.18
CA LEU A 126 0.97 8.94 -10.96
C LEU A 126 -0.06 8.52 -12.03
N ALA A 127 0.14 7.36 -12.65
CA ALA A 127 -0.76 6.82 -13.68
C ALA A 127 -1.96 6.03 -13.10
N CYS A 128 -2.01 5.80 -11.79
CA CYS A 128 -3.02 4.97 -11.16
C CYS A 128 -4.34 5.74 -11.04
N PRO A 129 -5.46 5.21 -11.58
CA PRO A 129 -6.77 5.81 -11.35
C PRO A 129 -7.15 5.78 -9.85
N PRO A 130 -8.08 6.63 -9.40
CA PRO A 130 -8.59 6.59 -8.03
C PRO A 130 -9.04 5.17 -7.65
N MET A 131 -8.66 4.70 -6.46
CA MET A 131 -8.89 3.31 -6.04
C MET A 131 -10.36 2.93 -5.91
N THR A 132 -11.24 3.92 -5.79
CA THR A 132 -12.71 3.76 -5.77
C THR A 132 -13.32 3.63 -7.17
N SER A 133 -12.54 3.84 -8.24
CA SER A 133 -13.03 3.87 -9.62
C SER A 133 -13.11 2.48 -10.27
N MET A 134 -13.99 2.34 -11.27
CA MET A 134 -14.03 1.14 -12.12
C MET A 134 -12.76 0.98 -12.97
N ALA A 135 -12.11 2.08 -13.34
CA ALA A 135 -10.84 2.04 -14.08
C ALA A 135 -9.74 1.36 -13.26
N TYR A 136 -9.64 1.69 -11.96
CA TYR A 136 -8.72 1.02 -11.04
C TYR A 136 -9.04 -0.48 -10.94
N ARG A 137 -10.31 -0.85 -10.71
CA ARG A 137 -10.71 -2.26 -10.59
C ARG A 137 -10.38 -3.08 -11.85
N LYS A 138 -10.60 -2.51 -13.04
CA LYS A 138 -10.23 -3.16 -14.32
C LYS A 138 -8.72 -3.38 -14.42
N ARG A 139 -7.90 -2.38 -14.06
CA ARG A 139 -6.43 -2.50 -14.06
C ARG A 139 -5.92 -3.53 -13.06
N LEU A 140 -6.50 -3.55 -11.86
CA LEU A 140 -6.17 -4.52 -10.82
C LEU A 140 -6.41 -5.96 -11.29
N LEU A 141 -7.57 -6.21 -11.91
CA LEU A 141 -7.90 -7.53 -12.46
C LEU A 141 -6.98 -7.93 -13.62
N ALA A 142 -6.67 -6.99 -14.52
CA ALA A 142 -5.76 -7.23 -15.64
C ALA A 142 -4.33 -7.59 -15.18
N CYS A 143 -3.90 -7.13 -14.00
CA CYS A 143 -2.62 -7.49 -13.38
C CYS A 143 -2.69 -8.74 -12.51
N GLY A 144 -3.75 -9.55 -12.61
CA GLY A 144 -3.90 -10.79 -11.83
C GLY A 144 -4.32 -10.58 -10.37
N GLY A 145 -4.82 -9.39 -10.00
CA GLY A 145 -5.29 -9.08 -8.65
C GLY A 145 -6.59 -9.76 -8.25
N GLY A 146 -7.18 -10.60 -9.11
CA GLY A 146 -8.39 -11.36 -8.79
C GLY A 146 -8.23 -12.27 -7.56
N GLN A 147 -7.01 -12.76 -7.32
CA GLN A 147 -6.67 -13.55 -6.13
C GLN A 147 -6.63 -12.76 -4.82
N LEU A 148 -6.57 -11.42 -4.89
CA LEU A 148 -6.63 -10.53 -3.73
C LEU A 148 -8.08 -10.23 -3.34
N LEU A 149 -9.06 -10.57 -4.19
CA LEU A 149 -10.46 -10.31 -3.87
C LEU A 149 -10.96 -11.33 -2.84
N PRO A 150 -11.77 -10.90 -1.85
CA PRO A 150 -12.45 -11.82 -0.96
C PRO A 150 -13.23 -12.86 -1.76
N SER A 151 -13.06 -14.13 -1.44
CA SER A 151 -13.82 -15.23 -2.03
C SER A 151 -15.33 -14.95 -1.90
N ARG A 152 -16.13 -15.17 -2.96
CA ARG A 152 -17.60 -14.96 -2.91
C ARG A 152 -18.29 -15.60 -1.69
N ARG A 153 -17.79 -16.75 -1.22
CA ARG A 153 -18.25 -17.47 -0.02
C ARG A 153 -18.08 -16.73 1.33
N ALA A 154 -17.31 -15.66 1.39
CA ALA A 154 -17.14 -14.84 2.59
C ALA A 154 -18.14 -13.67 2.61
N ALA A 155 -18.46 -13.10 1.44
CA ALA A 155 -19.40 -11.98 1.31
C ALA A 155 -20.86 -12.37 1.61
N GLU A 156 -21.24 -13.62 1.40
CA GLU A 156 -22.59 -14.14 1.68
C GLU A 156 -22.81 -14.44 3.16
N ARG A 157 -21.75 -14.67 3.94
CA ARG A 157 -21.85 -14.92 5.40
C ARG A 157 -22.09 -13.66 6.23
N GLY A 158 -21.79 -12.47 5.69
CA GLY A 158 -22.06 -11.19 6.36
C GLY A 158 -23.48 -10.65 6.16
N LYS A 159 -24.33 -11.33 5.37
CA LYS A 159 -25.72 -10.91 5.12
C LYS A 159 -26.78 -11.72 5.89
N ASN A 160 -26.38 -12.77 6.61
CA ASN A 160 -27.29 -13.68 7.32
C ASN A 160 -27.33 -13.46 8.85
N VAL A 161 -26.91 -12.30 9.37
CA VAL A 161 -26.93 -12.02 10.82
C VAL A 161 -27.93 -10.92 11.20
N ASP A 162 -28.77 -10.45 10.27
CA ASP A 162 -29.87 -9.53 10.56
C ASP A 162 -31.22 -10.20 10.24
N GLY A 163 -31.54 -11.25 10.97
CA GLY A 163 -32.82 -11.92 10.84
C GLY A 163 -32.91 -13.17 11.70
N GLU A 164 -33.17 -12.99 12.99
CA GLU A 164 -34.03 -13.83 13.84
C GLU A 164 -33.86 -13.45 15.33
N GLY A 165 -34.97 -13.09 15.99
CA GLY A 165 -35.10 -13.03 17.45
C GLY A 165 -35.53 -11.68 18.01
#